data_AF-A0A2E8UNP3-F1
#
_entry.id   AF-A0A2E8UNP3-F1
#
_cell.length_a   1.000
_cell.length_b   1.000
_cell.length_c   1.000
_cell.angle_alpha   90.00
_cell.angle_beta   90.00
_cell.angle_gamma   90.00
#
_symmetry.space_group_name_H-M   'P 1'
#
loop_
_entity.id
_entity.type
_entity.pdbx_description
1 polymer ?
#
loop_
_entity_poly.entity_id
_entity_poly.type
_entity_poly.pdbx_seq_one_letter_code
_entity_poly.pdbx_strand_id
1 'polypeptide(L)'
;TATLRCNHNDPFGFPRRRFHLAGTRGGMEIQQLEGGRFTLNLDQARHPYKKGTQTVQLKGGRSYVVEFADLARVIRGEKKLAWNYQHDLTVHETLLKVCGMA
;
A
#
# COMPACT_ATOMS: atom_id res chain seq x y z
N THR A 1 -7.06 -12.70 -7.93
CA THR A 1 -7.93 -12.68 -6.73
C THR A 1 -7.44 -11.60 -5.78
N ALA A 2 -8.34 -10.91 -5.09
CA ALA A 2 -8.02 -9.99 -4.01
C ALA A 2 -8.80 -10.43 -2.75
N THR A 3 -8.14 -10.40 -1.60
CA THR A 3 -8.76 -10.77 -0.32
C THR A 3 -8.46 -9.67 0.69
N LEU A 4 -9.50 -9.17 1.36
CA LEU A 4 -9.39 -8.18 2.43
C LEU A 4 -9.93 -8.80 3.72
N ARG A 5 -9.15 -8.67 4.81
CA ARG A 5 -9.60 -9.03 6.16
C ARG A 5 -9.32 -7.86 7.08
N CYS A 6 -10.35 -7.40 7.77
CA CYS A 6 -10.24 -6.43 8.85
C CYS A 6 -10.72 -7.09 10.15
N ASN A 7 -10.02 -6.83 11.25
CA ASN A 7 -10.42 -7.30 12.58
C ASN A 7 -10.00 -6.28 13.62
N HIS A 8 -10.96 -5.75 14.38
CA HIS A 8 -10.70 -4.83 15.49
C HIS A 8 -10.50 -5.57 16.83
N ASN A 9 -10.94 -6.82 16.93
CA ASN A 9 -10.93 -7.60 18.16
C ASN A 9 -9.64 -8.39 18.38
N ASP A 10 -8.67 -8.31 17.46
CA ASP A 10 -7.39 -9.03 17.57
C ASP A 10 -6.42 -8.27 18.49
N PRO A 11 -6.13 -8.76 19.72
CA PRO A 11 -5.17 -8.11 20.62
C PRO A 11 -3.74 -8.11 20.06
N PHE A 12 -3.47 -8.93 19.04
CA PHE A 12 -2.19 -9.02 18.33
C PHE A 12 -2.32 -8.54 16.87
N GLY A 13 -3.21 -7.60 16.60
CA GLY A 13 -3.50 -7.12 15.24
C GLY A 13 -2.33 -6.43 14.52
N PHE A 14 -1.33 -5.92 15.23
CA PHE A 14 -0.21 -5.18 14.63
C PHE A 14 0.57 -6.01 13.58
N PRO A 15 1.10 -7.22 13.87
CA PRO A 15 1.67 -8.12 12.87
C PRO A 15 0.71 -8.53 11.73
N ARG A 16 -0.61 -8.38 11.91
CA ARG A 16 -1.62 -8.70 10.89
C ARG A 16 -1.86 -7.56 9.90
N ARG A 17 -1.33 -6.36 10.17
CA ARG A 17 -1.31 -5.23 9.22
C ARG A 17 -0.29 -5.51 8.12
N ARG A 18 -0.68 -6.35 7.17
CA ARG A 18 0.15 -6.78 6.04
C ARG A 18 -0.52 -6.49 4.71
N PHE A 19 0.30 -6.21 3.71
CA PHE A 19 -0.10 -6.13 2.31
C PHE A 19 0.78 -7.09 1.51
N HIS A 20 0.14 -8.04 0.82
CA HIS A 20 0.81 -9.10 0.10
C HIS A 20 0.39 -9.09 -1.37
N LEU A 21 1.36 -9.14 -2.26
CA LEU A 21 1.18 -9.28 -3.70
C LEU A 21 1.79 -10.60 -4.15
N ALA A 22 1.00 -11.42 -4.84
CA ALA A 22 1.48 -12.56 -5.59
C ALA A 22 1.39 -12.27 -7.09
N GLY A 23 2.52 -12.35 -7.78
CA GLY A 23 2.63 -12.23 -9.22
C GLY A 23 3.11 -13.53 -9.86
N THR A 24 3.17 -13.55 -11.18
CA THR A 24 3.60 -14.73 -11.96
C THR A 24 5.10 -15.03 -11.86
N ARG A 25 5.89 -14.07 -11.39
CA ARG A 25 7.37 -14.10 -11.36
C ARG A 25 7.95 -13.82 -9.97
N GLY A 26 7.10 -13.84 -8.95
CA GLY A 26 7.48 -13.42 -7.62
C GLY A 26 6.33 -12.89 -6.78
N GLY A 27 6.67 -12.38 -5.60
CA GLY A 27 5.72 -11.76 -4.69
C GLY A 27 6.38 -10.72 -3.79
N MET A 28 5.56 -9.95 -3.10
CA MET A 28 6.00 -8.95 -2.15
C MET A 28 5.11 -8.98 -0.92
N GLU A 29 5.71 -8.88 0.27
CA GLU A 29 4.98 -8.66 1.51
C GLU A 29 5.58 -7.49 2.28
N ILE A 30 4.73 -6.55 2.67
CA ILE A 30 5.05 -5.53 3.66
C ILE A 30 4.20 -5.75 4.91
N GLN A 31 4.85 -5.76 6.06
CA GLN A 31 4.23 -5.73 7.39
C GLN A 31 4.55 -4.37 7.99
N GLN A 32 3.53 -3.64 8.44
CA GLN A 32 3.64 -2.21 8.80
C GLN A 32 3.99 -1.33 7.58
N LEU A 33 2.96 -0.79 6.94
CA LEU A 33 3.04 -0.05 5.68
C LEU A 33 3.95 1.18 5.75
N GLU A 34 4.14 1.74 6.95
CA GLU A 34 4.82 3.00 7.17
C GLU A 34 6.36 2.88 7.12
N GLY A 35 6.90 1.69 7.38
CA GLY A 35 8.35 1.47 7.54
C GLY A 35 9.15 1.35 6.24
N GLY A 36 8.47 1.22 5.10
CA GLY A 36 9.11 1.07 3.78
C GLY A 36 10.00 -0.18 3.63
N ARG A 37 9.99 -1.08 4.63
CA ARG A 37 10.72 -2.34 4.66
C ARG A 37 9.81 -3.46 4.24
N PHE A 38 10.16 -4.19 3.19
CA PHE A 38 9.33 -5.27 2.67
C PHE A 38 10.18 -6.47 2.22
N THR A 39 9.54 -7.64 2.21
CA THR A 39 10.10 -8.88 1.69
C THR A 39 9.73 -8.99 0.21
N LEU A 40 10.72 -9.25 -0.64
CA LEU A 40 10.58 -9.48 -2.07
C LEU A 40 11.03 -10.90 -2.40
N ASN A 41 10.21 -11.62 -3.14
CA ASN A 41 10.50 -12.98 -3.62
C ASN A 41 10.53 -12.95 -5.15
N LEU A 42 11.63 -13.39 -5.76
CA LEU A 42 11.75 -13.42 -7.23
C LEU A 42 12.14 -14.82 -7.74
N ASP A 43 11.53 -15.23 -8.85
CA ASP A 43 11.83 -16.48 -9.55
C ASP A 43 13.23 -16.49 -10.17
N GLN A 44 13.71 -15.32 -10.60
CA GLN A 44 15.02 -15.09 -11.17
C GLN A 44 15.58 -13.73 -10.75
N ALA A 45 16.89 -13.54 -10.87
CA ALA A 45 17.52 -12.26 -10.56
C ALA A 45 17.06 -11.17 -11.55
N ARG A 46 16.79 -9.98 -11.03
CA ARG A 46 16.34 -8.80 -11.79
C ARG A 46 17.04 -7.58 -11.20
N HIS A 47 18.14 -7.13 -11.82
CA HIS A 47 18.96 -6.04 -11.30
C HIS A 47 18.08 -4.84 -10.86
N PRO A 48 18.22 -4.31 -9.63
CA PRO A 48 19.27 -4.58 -8.63
C PRO A 48 18.99 -5.74 -7.66
N TYR A 49 17.93 -6.52 -7.87
CA TYR A 49 17.42 -7.54 -6.96
C TYR A 49 17.88 -8.97 -7.33
N LYS A 50 18.16 -9.79 -6.32
CA LYS A 50 18.62 -11.17 -6.46
C LYS A 50 17.43 -12.13 -6.61
N LYS A 51 17.71 -13.32 -7.15
CA LYS A 51 16.76 -14.45 -7.14
C LYS A 51 16.49 -14.87 -5.68
N GLY A 52 15.28 -15.35 -5.42
CA GLY A 52 14.87 -15.86 -4.10
C GLY A 52 14.28 -14.77 -3.22
N THR A 53 14.25 -15.02 -1.91
CA THR A 53 13.71 -14.10 -0.90
C THR A 53 14.77 -13.11 -0.44
N GLN A 54 14.42 -11.82 -0.39
CA GLN A 54 15.29 -10.78 0.12
C GLN A 54 14.48 -9.64 0.74
N THR A 55 15.10 -8.90 1.67
CA THR A 55 14.50 -7.69 2.22
C THR A 55 14.93 -6.47 1.40
N VAL A 56 13.98 -5.61 1.09
CA VAL A 56 14.20 -4.31 0.44
C VAL A 56 13.78 -3.21 1.40
N GLN A 57 14.59 -2.16 1.48
CA GLN A 57 14.30 -0.95 2.24
C GLN A 57 14.14 0.21 1.27
N LEU A 58 12.96 0.82 1.24
CA LEU A 58 12.75 2.07 0.53
C LEU A 58 13.41 3.22 1.28
N LYS A 59 13.96 4.17 0.52
CA LYS A 59 14.43 5.44 1.06
C LYS A 59 13.22 6.33 1.32
N GLY A 60 12.92 6.54 2.59
CA GLY A 60 11.80 7.38 3.04
C GLY A 60 10.61 6.57 3.56
N GLY A 61 9.99 7.11 4.62
CA GLY A 61 8.71 6.65 5.16
C GLY A 61 7.65 7.73 4.96
N ARG A 62 6.44 7.44 5.44
CA ARG A 62 5.35 8.42 5.44
C ARG A 62 5.75 9.67 6.23
N SER A 63 5.54 10.86 5.66
CA SER A 63 5.78 12.13 6.34
C SER A 63 4.58 13.05 6.18
N TYR A 64 3.92 13.35 7.31
CA TYR A 64 2.80 14.29 7.32
C TYR A 64 3.20 15.68 6.85
N VAL A 65 4.45 16.10 7.10
CA VAL A 65 4.97 17.38 6.62
C VAL A 65 4.94 17.43 5.10
N VAL A 66 5.35 16.35 4.44
CA VAL A 66 5.32 16.25 2.97
C VAL A 66 3.88 16.21 2.46
N GLU A 67 2.99 15.48 3.13
CA GLU A 67 1.56 15.41 2.75
C GLU A 67 0.86 16.78 2.84
N PHE A 68 1.05 17.52 3.94
CA PHE A 68 0.46 18.85 4.09
C PHE A 68 1.10 19.89 3.17
N ALA A 69 2.41 19.80 2.91
CA ALA A 69 3.04 20.64 1.91
C ALA A 69 2.46 20.39 0.51
N ASP A 70 2.21 19.13 0.14
CA ASP A 70 1.58 18.76 -1.13
C ASP A 70 0.16 19.31 -1.24
N LEU A 71 -0.64 19.18 -0.17
CA LEU A 71 -1.98 19.77 -0.10
C LEU A 71 -1.95 21.29 -0.24
N ALA A 72 -1.01 21.98 0.41
CA ALA A 72 -0.88 23.43 0.31
C ALA A 72 -0.57 23.88 -1.13
N ARG A 73 0.25 23.11 -1.87
CA ARG A 73 0.51 23.36 -3.30
C ARG A 73 -0.75 23.22 -4.14
N VAL A 74 -1.59 22.22 -3.85
CA VAL A 74 -2.88 22.04 -4.53
C VAL A 74 -3.80 23.23 -4.28
N ILE A 75 -3.92 23.67 -3.02
CA ILE A 75 -4.75 24.83 -2.65
C ILE A 75 -4.30 26.11 -3.37
N ARG A 76 -3.00 26.30 -3.53
CA ARG A 76 -2.42 27.43 -4.27
C ARG A 76 -2.50 27.30 -5.80
N GLY A 77 -3.03 26.19 -6.32
CA GLY A 77 -3.13 25.94 -7.76
C GLY A 77 -1.81 25.52 -8.43
N GLU A 78 -0.76 25.25 -7.65
CA GLU A 78 0.57 24.85 -8.13
C GLU A 78 0.64 23.37 -8.54
N LYS A 79 -0.38 22.59 -8.16
CA LYS A 79 -0.47 21.15 -8.42
C LYS A 79 -1.95 20.75 -8.50
N LYS A 80 -2.27 19.71 -9.27
CA LYS A 80 -3.57 19.02 -9.19
C LYS A 80 -3.53 17.94 -8.10
N LEU A 81 -4.70 17.62 -7.52
CA LEU A 81 -4.83 16.45 -6.66
C LEU A 81 -4.36 15.20 -7.41
N ALA A 82 -3.66 14.31 -6.69
CA ALA A 82 -3.18 13.05 -7.24
C ALA A 82 -4.35 12.10 -7.61
N TRP A 83 -5.46 12.24 -6.90
CA TRP A 83 -6.68 11.46 -7.07
C TRP A 83 -7.85 12.38 -7.38
N ASN A 84 -8.75 11.92 -8.23
CA ASN A 84 -9.96 12.64 -8.57
C ASN A 84 -11.16 12.07 -7.79
N TYR A 85 -12.29 12.78 -7.83
CA TYR A 85 -13.55 12.32 -7.23
C TYR A 85 -13.93 10.90 -7.67
N GLN A 86 -13.71 10.55 -8.95
CA GLN A 86 -14.07 9.23 -9.45
C GLN A 86 -13.28 8.10 -8.77
N HIS A 87 -12.01 8.34 -8.45
CA HIS A 87 -11.20 7.40 -7.67
C HIS A 87 -11.81 7.16 -6.30
N ASP A 88 -12.11 8.23 -5.57
CA ASP A 88 -12.67 8.15 -4.21
C ASP A 88 -14.04 7.46 -4.22
N LEU A 89 -14.89 7.79 -5.21
CA LEU A 89 -16.19 7.13 -5.40
C LEU A 89 -16.02 5.63 -5.63
N THR A 90 -15.12 5.22 -6.53
CA THR A 90 -14.87 3.79 -6.80
C THR A 90 -14.37 3.06 -5.56
N VAL A 91 -13.52 3.68 -4.74
CA VAL A 91 -13.05 3.09 -3.47
C VAL A 91 -14.23 2.87 -2.51
N HIS A 92 -15.09 3.87 -2.31
CA HIS A 92 -16.25 3.77 -1.44
C HIS A 92 -17.28 2.75 -1.91
N GLU A 93 -17.63 2.75 -3.20
CA GLU A 93 -18.54 1.77 -3.79
C GLU A 93 -18.01 0.34 -3.63
N THR A 94 -16.70 0.15 -3.86
CA THR A 94 -16.04 -1.15 -3.69
C THR A 94 -16.13 -1.62 -2.24
N LEU A 95 -15.89 -0.73 -1.28
CA LEU A 95 -16.02 -1.04 0.15
C LEU A 95 -17.43 -1.52 0.49
N LEU A 96 -18.46 -0.78 0.08
CA LEU A 96 -19.86 -1.14 0.34
C LEU A 96 -20.22 -2.49 -0.27
N LYS A 97 -19.80 -2.76 -1.51
CA LYS A 97 -20.02 -4.05 -2.18
C LYS A 97 -19.37 -5.20 -1.42
N VAL A 98 -18.12 -5.05 -0.97
CA VAL A 98 -17.40 -6.08 -0.21
C VAL A 98 -18.02 -6.32 1.17
N CYS A 99 -18.63 -5.29 1.76
CA CYS A 99 -19.38 -5.39 3.01
C CYS A 99 -20.82 -5.91 2.85
N GLY A 100 -21.30 -6.13 1.62
CA GLY A 100 -22.69 -6.53 1.37
C GLY A 100 -23.71 -5.42 1.65
N MET A 101 -23.31 -4.16 1.50
CA MET A 101 -24.10 -2.96 1.82
C MET A 101 -24.46 -2.12 0.58
N ALA A 102 -24.21 -2.64 -0.62
CA ALA A 102 -24.44 -1.96 -1.90
C ALA A 102 -25.59 -2.61 -2.68
#